data_AF-A0A8X7V934-F1
#
_entry.id   AF-A0A8X7V934-F1
#
_cell.length_a   1.000
_cell.length_b   1.000
_cell.length_c   1.000
_cell.angle_alpha   90.00
_cell.angle_beta   90.00
_cell.angle_gamma   90.00
#
_symmetry.space_group_name_H-M   'P 1'
#
loop_
_entity.id
_entity.type
_entity.pdbx_description
1 polymer ?
#
loop_
_entity_poly.entity_id
_entity_poly.type
_entity_poly.pdbx_seq_one_letter_code
_entity_poly.pdbx_strand_id
1 'polypeptide(L)'
;MEIGPGIPRRCLCGALTVLLTSKTKENPGRRFYRCGAVFGENHVFKWADEALVEEIEALSLKQSSMENDLIEIKEQLLDMKKDLTEIVEVVAVFSTKLRK
;
A
#
# COMPACT_ATOMS: atom_id res chain seq x y z
N MET A 1 20.04 3.66 12.69
CA MET A 1 18.67 3.11 12.54
C MET A 1 18.00 3.89 11.44
N GLU A 2 17.64 3.22 10.36
CA GLU A 2 17.23 3.86 9.11
C GLU A 2 15.72 4.08 9.08
N ILE A 3 15.31 5.16 8.44
CA ILE A 3 13.91 5.43 8.15
C ILE A 3 13.58 4.68 6.87
N GLY A 4 12.50 3.90 6.90
CA GLY A 4 12.07 3.08 5.77
C GLY A 4 11.88 3.90 4.48
N PRO A 5 11.82 3.20 3.32
CA PRO A 5 11.71 3.85 2.03
C PRO A 5 10.41 4.68 1.91
N GLY A 6 10.43 5.65 1.00
CA GLY A 6 9.29 6.54 0.72
C GLY A 6 9.30 7.84 1.54
N ILE A 7 8.10 8.40 1.73
CA ILE A 7 7.91 9.68 2.42
C ILE A 7 7.98 9.49 3.93
N PRO A 8 8.97 10.11 4.62
CA PRO A 8 9.08 9.97 6.06
C PRO A 8 8.01 10.82 6.73
N ARG A 9 6.93 10.20 7.26
CA ARG A 9 5.83 10.93 7.92
C ARG A 9 6.14 11.32 9.38
N ARG A 10 7.01 10.55 10.03
CA ARG A 10 7.48 10.79 11.40
C ARG A 10 8.98 10.58 11.50
N CYS A 11 9.61 11.33 12.38
CA CYS A 11 10.96 11.09 12.82
C CYS A 11 10.97 9.97 13.88
N LEU A 12 12.12 9.31 14.05
CA LEU A 12 12.32 8.30 15.11
C LEU A 12 12.10 8.83 16.53
N CYS A 13 12.24 10.14 16.75
CA CYS A 13 11.88 10.79 18.03
C CYS A 13 10.37 10.95 18.26
N GLY A 14 9.52 10.48 17.35
CA GLY A 14 8.05 10.57 17.41
C GLY A 14 7.46 11.85 16.80
N ALA A 15 8.26 12.90 16.62
CA ALA A 15 7.83 14.15 16.01
C ALA A 15 7.40 13.95 14.54
N LEU A 16 6.41 14.75 14.10
CA LEU A 16 6.04 14.82 12.69
C LEU A 16 7.18 15.41 11.86
N THR A 17 7.25 15.01 10.59
CA THR A 17 8.15 15.66 9.64
C THR A 17 7.52 16.90 9.04
N VAL A 18 8.38 17.83 8.63
CA VAL A 18 8.00 19.05 7.92
C VAL A 18 8.70 19.07 6.57
N LEU A 19 8.00 19.61 5.56
CA LEU A 19 8.51 19.76 4.21
C LEU A 19 8.95 21.20 3.99
N LEU A 20 10.24 21.40 3.72
CA LEU A 20 10.86 22.71 3.56
C LEU A 20 11.49 22.84 2.17
N THR A 21 11.79 24.08 1.80
CA THR A 21 12.48 24.42 0.55
C THR A 21 13.89 24.89 0.89
N SER A 22 14.89 24.29 0.26
CA SER A 22 16.29 24.64 0.44
C SER A 22 16.59 26.02 -0.14
N LYS A 23 17.35 26.79 0.63
CA LYS A 23 17.87 28.13 0.26
C LYS A 23 19.38 28.13 0.09
N THR A 24 20.01 26.95 0.14
CA THR A 24 21.46 26.78 -0.07
C THR A 24 21.82 27.12 -1.50
N LYS A 25 23.06 27.56 -1.75
CA LYS A 25 23.55 27.85 -3.11
C LYS A 25 23.67 26.59 -3.96
N GLU A 26 23.91 25.45 -3.31
CA GLU A 26 24.15 24.14 -3.94
C GLU A 26 22.84 23.49 -4.40
N ASN A 27 21.78 23.64 -3.62
CA ASN A 27 20.46 23.06 -3.89
C ASN A 27 19.33 24.10 -3.81
N PRO A 28 19.38 25.20 -4.58
CA PRO A 28 18.38 26.27 -4.48
C PRO A 28 17.01 25.75 -4.92
N GLY A 29 15.99 25.96 -4.08
CA GLY A 29 14.61 25.59 -4.40
C GLY A 29 14.27 24.09 -4.25
N ARG A 30 15.26 23.22 -4.04
CA ARG A 30 15.01 21.78 -3.84
C ARG A 30 14.31 21.55 -2.50
N ARG A 31 13.28 20.71 -2.48
CA ARG A 31 12.47 20.45 -1.27
C ARG A 31 12.99 19.25 -0.50
N PHE A 32 12.89 19.28 0.82
CA PHE A 32 13.31 18.18 1.69
C PHE A 32 12.39 18.04 2.90
N TYR A 33 12.26 16.80 3.38
CA TYR A 33 11.64 16.47 4.65
C TYR A 33 12.69 16.52 5.77
N ARG A 34 12.31 17.07 6.92
CA ARG A 34 13.10 16.93 8.15
C ARG A 34 12.24 16.76 9.39
N CYS A 35 12.86 16.42 10.52
CA CYS A 35 12.20 16.41 11.81
C CYS A 35 11.62 17.80 12.15
N GLY A 36 10.35 17.84 12.53
CA GLY A 36 9.67 19.08 12.91
C GLY A 36 10.08 19.64 14.26
N ALA A 37 10.69 18.83 15.14
CA ALA A 37 11.10 19.25 16.48
C ALA A 37 12.55 19.76 16.52
N VAL A 38 13.50 19.02 15.93
CA VAL A 38 14.94 19.27 16.06
C VAL A 38 15.63 19.08 14.70
N PHE A 39 16.69 19.86 14.44
CA PHE A 39 17.60 19.62 13.31
C PHE A 39 18.92 19.08 13.84
N GLY A 40 19.47 18.05 13.20
CA GLY A 40 20.77 17.51 13.57
C GLY A 40 20.88 16.01 13.35
N GLU A 41 21.99 15.46 13.80
CA GLU A 41 22.29 14.03 13.76
C GLU A 41 21.21 13.21 14.49
N ASN A 42 20.97 11.99 14.05
CA ASN A 42 19.92 11.08 14.53
C ASN A 42 18.47 11.52 14.26
N HIS A 43 18.26 12.63 13.55
CA HIS A 43 16.94 13.07 13.10
C HIS A 43 16.79 12.93 11.58
N VAL A 44 15.54 12.77 11.16
CA VAL A 44 15.23 12.59 9.73
C VAL A 44 15.65 13.82 8.93
N PHE A 45 16.32 13.54 7.82
CA PHE A 45 16.51 14.43 6.68
C PHE A 45 16.40 13.56 5.42
N LYS A 46 15.57 13.97 4.45
CA LYS A 46 15.44 13.29 3.17
C LYS A 46 14.99 14.23 2.07
N TRP A 47 15.55 14.12 0.87
CA TRP A 47 15.10 14.92 -0.26
C TRP A 47 13.70 14.49 -0.72
N ALA A 48 12.87 15.45 -1.08
CA ALA A 48 11.46 15.18 -1.37
C ALA A 48 11.27 14.39 -2.67
N ASP A 49 12.11 14.65 -3.67
CA ASP A 49 12.11 13.94 -4.95
C ASP A 49 12.50 12.47 -4.79
N GLU A 50 13.55 12.16 -4.02
CA GLU A 50 13.96 10.80 -3.69
C GLU A 50 12.85 10.06 -2.91
N ALA A 51 12.30 10.72 -1.88
CA ALA A 51 11.20 10.18 -1.09
C ALA A 51 9.94 9.88 -1.92
N LEU A 52 9.64 10.71 -2.92
CA LEU A 52 8.49 10.52 -3.81
C LEU A 52 8.70 9.36 -4.78
N VAL A 53 9.89 9.22 -5.35
CA VAL A 53 10.21 8.09 -6.24
C VAL A 53 10.05 6.77 -5.49
N GLU A 54 10.65 6.66 -4.31
CA GLU A 54 10.54 5.44 -3.49
C GLU A 54 9.09 5.15 -3.06
N GLU A 55 8.28 6.18 -2.77
CA GLU A 55 6.86 5.99 -2.45
C GLU A 55 6.09 5.46 -3.66
N ILE A 56 6.37 5.98 -4.86
CA ILE A 56 5.74 5.52 -6.11
C ILE A 56 6.13 4.06 -6.40
N GLU A 57 7.40 3.70 -6.24
CA GLU A 57 7.87 2.33 -6.41
C GLU A 57 7.18 1.37 -5.43
N ALA A 58 7.12 1.74 -4.14
CA ALA A 58 6.44 0.95 -3.13
C ALA A 58 4.94 0.79 -3.43
N LEU A 59 4.28 1.86 -3.89
CA LEU A 59 2.88 1.81 -4.31
C LEU A 59 2.68 0.94 -5.54
N SER A 60 3.59 0.99 -6.52
CA SER A 60 3.53 0.16 -7.73
C SER A 60 3.65 -1.33 -7.40
N LEU A 61 4.57 -1.70 -6.50
CA LEU A 61 4.70 -3.08 -6.02
C LEU A 61 3.43 -3.55 -5.30
N LYS A 62 2.88 -2.71 -4.43
CA LYS A 62 1.63 -3.03 -3.72
C LYS A 62 0.45 -3.17 -4.68
N GLN A 63 0.37 -2.30 -5.70
CA GLN A 63 -0.66 -2.38 -6.73
C GLN A 63 -0.58 -3.70 -7.49
N SER A 64 0.62 -4.13 -7.91
CA SER A 64 0.80 -5.42 -8.58
C SER A 64 0.38 -6.60 -7.71
N SER A 65 0.73 -6.58 -6.41
CA SER A 65 0.25 -7.61 -5.46
C SER A 65 -1.28 -7.63 -5.38
N MET A 66 -1.90 -6.47 -5.24
CA MET A 66 -3.37 -6.38 -5.18
C MET A 66 -4.04 -6.84 -6.48
N GLU A 67 -3.43 -6.58 -7.64
CA GLU A 67 -3.92 -7.06 -8.93
C GLU A 67 -3.88 -8.60 -9.00
N ASN A 68 -2.81 -9.22 -8.50
CA ASN A 68 -2.71 -10.68 -8.40
C ASN A 68 -3.75 -11.26 -7.44
N ASP A 69 -3.89 -10.68 -6.24
CA ASP A 69 -4.90 -11.11 -5.26
C ASP A 69 -6.33 -11.01 -5.85
N LEU A 70 -6.60 -9.97 -6.64
CA LEU A 70 -7.89 -9.81 -7.32
C LEU A 70 -8.14 -10.88 -8.38
N ILE A 71 -7.10 -11.32 -9.09
CA ILE A 71 -7.22 -12.43 -10.06
C ILE A 71 -7.54 -13.73 -9.30
N GLU A 72 -6.81 -14.02 -8.23
CA GLU A 72 -7.04 -15.21 -7.40
C GLU A 72 -8.45 -15.23 -6.80
N ILE A 73 -8.91 -14.10 -6.24
CA ILE A 73 -10.27 -13.97 -5.70
C ILE A 73 -11.32 -14.22 -6.80
N LYS A 74 -11.10 -13.72 -8.02
CA LYS A 74 -12.02 -13.98 -9.14
C LYS A 74 -12.09 -15.45 -9.50
N GLU A 75 -10.97 -16.16 -9.49
CA GLU A 75 -10.92 -17.60 -9.73
C GLU A 75 -11.68 -18.36 -8.64
N GLN A 76 -11.40 -18.06 -7.37
CA GLN A 76 -12.11 -18.65 -6.23
C GLN A 76 -13.62 -18.39 -6.27
N LEU A 77 -14.05 -17.20 -6.72
CA LEU A 77 -15.46 -16.87 -6.90
C LEU A 77 -16.13 -17.66 -8.03
N LEU A 78 -15.39 -17.96 -9.11
CA LEU A 78 -15.91 -18.79 -10.21
C LEU A 78 -16.12 -20.24 -9.75
N ASP A 79 -15.15 -20.78 -9.01
CA ASP A 79 -15.27 -22.14 -8.44
C ASP A 79 -16.43 -22.21 -7.45
N MET A 80 -16.54 -21.25 -6.52
CA MET A 80 -17.64 -21.19 -5.57
C MET A 80 -19.01 -21.06 -6.26
N LYS A 81 -19.09 -20.31 -7.37
CA LYS A 81 -20.32 -20.21 -8.17
C LYS A 81 -20.70 -21.54 -8.80
N LYS A 82 -19.71 -22.32 -9.26
CA LYS A 82 -19.94 -23.65 -9.81
C LYS A 82 -20.46 -24.59 -8.73
N ASP A 83 -19.80 -24.64 -7.57
CA ASP A 83 -20.24 -25.45 -6.43
C ASP A 83 -21.67 -25.11 -6.00
N LEU A 84 -22.01 -23.82 -5.92
CA LEU A 84 -23.37 -23.37 -5.62
C LEU A 84 -24.39 -23.85 -6.66
N THR A 85 -24.03 -23.84 -7.94
CA THR A 85 -24.90 -24.31 -9.02
C THR A 85 -25.17 -25.81 -8.87
N GLU A 86 -24.12 -26.61 -8.62
CA GLU A 86 -24.24 -28.05 -8.40
C GLU A 86 -25.09 -28.37 -7.15
N ILE A 87 -24.89 -27.63 -6.04
CA ILE A 87 -25.70 -27.78 -4.82
C ILE A 87 -27.18 -27.49 -5.11
N VAL A 88 -27.48 -26.42 -5.85
CA VAL A 88 -28.86 -26.06 -6.22
C VAL A 88 -29.52 -27.16 -7.04
N GLU A 89 -28.80 -27.75 -8.00
CA GLU A 89 -29.30 -28.86 -8.82
C GLU A 89 -29.61 -30.10 -7.96
N VAL A 90 -28.71 -30.47 -7.06
CA VAL A 90 -28.91 -31.60 -6.14
C VAL A 90 -30.13 -31.37 -5.24
N VAL A 91 -30.26 -30.17 -4.66
CA VAL A 91 -31.41 -29.80 -3.81
C VAL A 91 -32.72 -29.87 -4.60
N ALA A 92 -32.73 -29.41 -5.86
CA ALA A 92 -33.91 -29.50 -6.72
C ALA A 92 -34.33 -30.96 -6.98
N VAL A 93 -33.37 -31.84 -7.27
CA VAL A 93 -33.63 -33.28 -7.48
C VAL A 93 -34.19 -33.93 -6.22
N PHE A 94 -33.60 -33.71 -5.04
CA PHE A 94 -34.13 -34.25 -3.79
C PHE A 94 -35.53 -33.71 -3.47
N SER A 95 -35.78 -32.43 -3.70
CA SER A 95 -37.08 -31.79 -3.46
C SER A 95 -38.20 -32.36 -4.35
N THR A 96 -37.89 -32.80 -5.57
CA THR A 96 -38.87 -33.48 -6.43
C THR A 96 -39.15 -34.92 -6.00
N LYS A 97 -38.14 -35.62 -5.45
CA LYS A 97 -38.30 -36.97 -4.91
C LYS A 97 -39.14 -36.98 -3.63
N LEU A 98 -38.99 -35.99 -2.75
CA LEU A 98 -39.79 -35.85 -1.52
C LEU A 98 -41.25 -35.45 -1.76
N ARG A 99 -41.57 -34.90 -2.94
CA ARG A 99 -42.94 -34.53 -3.33
C ARG A 99 -43.75 -35.69 -3.91
N LYS A 100 -43.14 -36.86 -4.10
CA LYS A 100 -43.80 -38.11 -4.48
C LYS A 100 -44.04 -38.95 -3.24
#